data_AF-A0A956KG54-F1
#
_entry.id   AF-A0A956KG54-F1
#
_cell.length_a   1.000
_cell.length_b   1.000
_cell.length_c   1.000
_cell.angle_alpha   90.00
_cell.angle_beta   90.00
_cell.angle_gamma   90.00
#
_symmetry.space_group_name_H-M   'P 1'
#
loop_
_entity.id
_entity.type
_entity.pdbx_description
1 polymer ?
#
loop_
_entity_poly.entity_id
_entity_poly.type
_entity_poly.pdbx_seq_one_letter_code
_entity_poly.pdbx_strand_id
1 'polypeptide(L)'
;MLLAHARVNPSAAEWSAYCRDLRRWRAELGGILVRSDGGGPNALQRGEMTDAIEAERTTVRTAVVTVSRVARGIVTALSWINAQIKAFSPLQQDAALSYLGVTDDERAEVLAELERLRALLGAEAASERI
;
A
#
# COMPACT_ATOMS: atom_id res chain seq x y z
N MET A 1 3.93 -3.28 -7.68
CA MET A 1 2.58 -2.68 -7.60
C MET A 1 2.65 -1.36 -6.86
N LEU A 2 1.97 -0.33 -7.36
CA LEU A 2 1.90 1.00 -6.74
C LEU A 2 0.48 1.25 -6.24
N LEU A 3 0.35 1.74 -5.01
CA LEU A 3 -0.93 2.07 -4.39
C LEU A 3 -0.87 3.48 -3.83
N ALA A 4 -1.79 4.33 -4.26
CA ALA A 4 -2.06 5.59 -3.61
C ALA A 4 -3.31 5.42 -2.71
N HIS A 5 -3.26 5.94 -1.49
CA HIS A 5 -4.36 5.83 -0.52
C HIS A 5 -4.60 7.17 0.18
N ALA A 6 -5.86 7.56 0.21
CA ALA A 6 -6.30 8.82 0.81
C ALA A 6 -6.38 8.73 2.34
N ARG A 7 -6.91 9.77 2.98
CA ARG A 7 -7.18 9.80 4.43
C ARG A 7 -8.39 8.96 4.85
N VAL A 8 -9.24 8.58 3.90
CA VAL A 8 -10.50 7.86 4.13
C VAL A 8 -10.24 6.36 4.11
N ASN A 9 -10.94 5.61 4.95
CA ASN A 9 -10.84 4.16 4.96
C ASN A 9 -11.36 3.58 3.64
N PRO A 10 -10.75 2.49 3.12
CA PRO A 10 -11.28 1.84 1.94
C PRO A 10 -12.68 1.29 2.23
N SER A 11 -13.57 1.37 1.25
CA SER A 11 -14.83 0.64 1.28
C SER A 11 -14.58 -0.87 1.29
N ALA A 12 -15.61 -1.65 1.65
CA ALA A 12 -15.51 -3.11 1.58
C ALA A 12 -15.21 -3.59 0.15
N ALA A 13 -15.84 -2.99 -0.86
CA ALA A 13 -15.67 -3.38 -2.25
C ALA A 13 -14.24 -3.11 -2.77
N GLU A 14 -13.68 -1.94 -2.48
CA GLU A 14 -12.29 -1.59 -2.85
C GLU A 14 -11.30 -2.52 -2.16
N TRP A 15 -11.54 -2.82 -0.87
CA TRP A 15 -10.66 -3.69 -0.11
C TRP A 15 -10.67 -5.13 -0.63
N SER A 16 -11.84 -5.70 -0.86
CA SER A 16 -11.94 -7.06 -1.39
C SER A 16 -11.37 -7.15 -2.82
N ALA A 17 -11.49 -6.10 -3.63
CA ALA A 17 -10.83 -6.01 -4.93
C ALA A 17 -9.31 -6.03 -4.78
N TYR A 18 -8.75 -5.22 -3.88
CA TYR A 18 -7.33 -5.23 -3.56
C TYR A 18 -6.83 -6.61 -3.09
N CYS A 19 -7.55 -7.27 -2.16
CA CYS A 19 -7.17 -8.61 -1.69
C CYS A 19 -7.25 -9.67 -2.79
N ARG A 20 -8.15 -9.53 -3.77
CA ARG A 20 -8.21 -10.39 -4.96
C ARG A 20 -7.02 -10.14 -5.88
N ASP A 21 -6.68 -8.90 -6.16
CA ASP A 21 -5.55 -8.55 -7.03
C ASP A 21 -4.21 -8.95 -6.40
N LEU A 22 -4.08 -8.78 -5.09
CA LEU A 22 -2.93 -9.28 -4.33
C LEU A 22 -2.79 -10.80 -4.49
N ARG A 23 -3.86 -11.56 -4.29
CA ARG A 23 -3.84 -13.01 -4.52
C ARG A 23 -3.45 -13.35 -5.96
N ARG A 24 -4.03 -12.66 -6.95
CA ARG A 24 -3.77 -12.93 -8.36
C ARG A 24 -2.31 -12.68 -8.76
N TRP A 25 -1.76 -11.53 -8.37
CA TRP A 25 -0.50 -11.04 -8.93
C TRP A 25 0.71 -11.23 -8.02
N ARG A 26 0.54 -11.58 -6.74
CA ARG A 26 1.64 -11.64 -5.74
C ARG A 26 2.91 -12.36 -6.19
N ALA A 27 2.79 -13.44 -6.97
CA ALA A 27 3.93 -14.25 -7.42
C ALA A 27 4.80 -13.52 -8.47
N GLU A 28 4.19 -12.53 -9.15
CA GLU A 28 4.83 -11.69 -10.16
C GLU A 28 5.28 -10.34 -9.57
N LEU A 29 4.87 -10.01 -8.34
CA LEU A 29 5.21 -8.75 -7.70
C LEU A 29 6.61 -8.81 -7.08
N GLY A 30 7.53 -7.98 -7.60
CA GLY A 30 8.81 -7.69 -6.92
C GLY A 30 8.63 -6.90 -5.60
N GLY A 31 7.51 -6.18 -5.47
CA GLY A 31 7.17 -5.45 -4.26
C GLY A 31 5.93 -4.56 -4.40
N ILE A 32 5.47 -4.01 -3.26
CA ILE A 32 4.33 -3.10 -3.16
C ILE A 32 4.79 -1.80 -2.53
N LEU A 33 4.61 -0.68 -3.22
CA LEU A 33 4.78 0.65 -2.67
C LEU A 33 3.41 1.27 -2.39
N VAL A 34 3.17 1.66 -1.14
CA VAL A 34 1.94 2.33 -0.72
C VAL A 34 2.28 3.75 -0.29
N ARG A 35 1.61 4.74 -0.88
CA ARG A 35 1.61 6.12 -0.38
C ARG A 35 0.27 6.39 0.30
N SER A 36 0.29 6.60 1.60
CA SER A 36 -0.93 6.83 2.39
C SER A 36 -0.87 8.16 3.13
N ASP A 37 -1.91 8.98 2.96
CA ASP A 37 -2.11 10.21 3.73
C ASP A 37 -2.84 9.96 5.07
N GLY A 38 -3.28 8.73 5.32
CA GLY A 38 -4.03 8.32 6.51
C GLY A 38 -4.93 7.12 6.22
N GLY A 39 -6.01 6.98 6.99
CA GLY A 39 -6.95 5.88 6.87
C GLY A 39 -6.31 4.51 7.12
N GLY A 40 -7.10 3.46 6.95
CA GLY A 40 -6.59 2.10 6.87
C GLY A 40 -7.68 1.06 7.07
N PRO A 41 -7.36 -0.22 6.86
CA PRO A 41 -8.33 -1.29 6.99
C PRO A 41 -8.85 -1.41 8.42
N ASN A 42 -10.15 -1.62 8.56
CA ASN A 42 -10.78 -1.98 9.83
C ASN A 42 -10.45 -3.43 10.23
N ALA A 43 -10.98 -3.90 11.37
CA ALA A 43 -10.68 -5.25 11.87
C ALA A 43 -11.09 -6.37 10.90
N LEU A 44 -12.26 -6.25 10.28
CA LEU A 44 -12.77 -7.23 9.31
C LEU A 44 -11.89 -7.28 8.06
N GLN A 45 -11.57 -6.12 7.50
CA GLN A 45 -10.69 -5.97 6.34
C GLN A 45 -9.28 -6.52 6.63
N ARG A 46 -8.75 -6.31 7.84
CA ARG A 46 -7.47 -6.94 8.24
C ARG A 46 -7.56 -8.47 8.21
N GLY A 47 -8.68 -9.06 8.65
CA GLY A 47 -8.94 -10.49 8.54
C GLY A 47 -8.92 -11.00 7.11
N GLU A 48 -9.62 -10.33 6.19
CA GLU A 48 -9.60 -10.70 4.75
C GLU A 48 -8.19 -10.70 4.15
N MET A 49 -7.34 -9.77 4.57
CA MET A 49 -5.97 -9.70 4.11
C MET A 49 -5.10 -10.79 4.75
N THR A 50 -5.33 -11.13 6.02
CA THR A 50 -4.68 -12.30 6.65
C THR A 50 -4.97 -13.56 5.85
N ASP A 51 -6.24 -13.82 5.54
CA ASP A 51 -6.65 -14.99 4.76
C ASP A 51 -5.98 -15.02 3.39
N ALA A 52 -5.89 -13.86 2.73
CA ALA A 52 -5.22 -13.72 1.44
C ALA A 52 -3.71 -14.01 1.49
N ILE A 53 -3.05 -13.74 2.61
CA ILE A 53 -1.59 -13.94 2.77
C ILE A 53 -1.27 -15.35 3.29
N GLU A 54 -2.00 -15.83 4.30
CA GLU A 54 -1.74 -17.11 4.96
C GLU A 54 -2.06 -18.32 4.08
N ALA A 55 -3.14 -18.26 3.29
CA ALA A 55 -3.58 -19.36 2.43
C ALA A 55 -2.49 -19.82 1.45
N GLU A 56 -1.54 -18.95 1.12
CA GLU A 56 -0.60 -19.16 0.03
C GLU A 56 0.87 -19.08 0.47
N ARG A 57 1.13 -18.95 1.78
CA ARG A 57 2.47 -18.98 2.44
C ARG A 57 3.55 -18.11 1.78
N THR A 58 3.15 -17.06 1.07
CA THR A 58 4.05 -16.21 0.28
C THR A 58 3.88 -14.77 0.72
N THR A 59 4.96 -14.15 1.19
CA THR A 59 4.97 -12.75 1.59
C THR A 59 5.50 -11.87 0.46
N VAL A 60 4.85 -10.72 0.22
CA VAL A 60 5.32 -9.71 -0.73
C VAL A 60 5.94 -8.55 0.04
N ARG A 61 7.15 -8.14 -0.35
CA ARG A 61 7.84 -7.00 0.27
C ARG A 61 7.02 -5.74 0.05
N THR A 62 6.65 -5.08 1.15
CA THR A 62 5.71 -3.95 1.13
C THR A 62 6.29 -2.76 1.88
N ALA A 63 6.36 -1.62 1.20
CA ALA A 63 6.81 -0.36 1.80
C ALA A 63 5.63 0.62 1.85
N VAL A 64 5.29 1.07 3.06
CA VAL A 64 4.20 2.03 3.30
C VAL A 64 4.80 3.37 3.69
N VAL A 65 4.72 4.36 2.80
CA VAL A 65 5.18 5.72 3.04
C VAL A 65 4.02 6.56 3.56
N THR A 66 4.12 7.04 4.80
CA THR A 66 3.01 7.78 5.44
C THR A 66 3.46 8.75 6.54
N VAL A 67 2.71 9.85 6.66
CA VAL A 67 2.77 10.79 7.81
C VAL A 67 1.93 10.32 9.00
N SER A 68 0.98 9.39 8.80
CA SER A 68 -0.02 9.02 9.80
C SER A 68 0.54 8.08 10.86
N ARG A 69 0.47 8.49 12.14
CA ARG A 69 0.81 7.62 13.28
C ARG A 69 -0.10 6.41 13.37
N VAL A 70 -1.38 6.57 13.02
CA VAL A 70 -2.36 5.48 13.00
C VAL A 70 -2.00 4.45 11.93
N ALA A 71 -1.69 4.89 10.71
CA ALA A 71 -1.28 3.99 9.64
C ALA A 71 0.00 3.21 9.99
N ARG A 72 0.96 3.85 10.68
CA ARG A 72 2.14 3.14 11.22
C ARG A 72 1.77 2.06 12.23
N GLY A 73 0.82 2.32 13.13
CA GLY A 73 0.29 1.31 14.05
C GLY A 73 -0.35 0.13 13.33
N ILE A 74 -1.08 0.40 12.24
CA ILE A 74 -1.65 -0.65 11.39
C ILE A 74 -0.54 -1.48 10.73
N VAL A 75 0.50 -0.84 10.17
CA VAL A 75 1.66 -1.55 9.61
C VAL A 75 2.32 -2.45 10.65
N THR A 76 2.47 -1.99 11.89
CA THR A 76 2.98 -2.83 12.98
C THR A 76 2.11 -4.06 13.20
N ALA A 77 0.78 -3.91 13.26
CA ALA A 77 -0.11 -5.06 13.40
C ALA A 77 -0.03 -6.02 12.21
N LEU A 78 0.07 -5.50 10.98
CA LEU A 78 0.19 -6.30 9.77
C LEU A 78 1.56 -7.01 9.65
N SER A 79 2.59 -6.50 10.32
CA SER A 79 3.92 -7.13 10.34
C SER A 79 3.95 -8.49 11.04
N TRP A 80 2.94 -8.78 11.88
CA TRP A 80 2.78 -10.10 12.50
C TRP A 80 2.38 -11.17 11.48
N ILE A 81 1.83 -10.78 10.33
CA ILE A 81 1.38 -11.66 9.25
C ILE A 81 2.37 -11.63 8.08
N ASN A 82 2.85 -10.43 7.73
CA ASN A 82 3.86 -10.23 6.71
C ASN A 82 5.08 -9.52 7.31
N ALA A 83 6.10 -10.27 7.70
CA ALA A 83 7.34 -9.71 8.27
C ALA A 83 8.12 -8.78 7.31
N GLN A 84 7.74 -8.73 6.03
CA GLN A 84 8.33 -7.87 5.00
C GLN A 84 7.51 -6.61 4.71
N ILE A 85 6.52 -6.27 5.54
CA ILE A 85 5.87 -4.95 5.51
C ILE A 85 6.62 -3.96 6.42
N LYS A 86 6.92 -2.76 5.91
CA LYS A 86 7.60 -1.70 6.67
C LYS A 86 6.97 -0.34 6.42
N ALA A 87 6.93 0.48 7.46
CA ALA A 87 6.51 1.88 7.36
C ALA A 87 7.71 2.82 7.24
N PHE A 88 7.59 3.83 6.39
CA PHE A 88 8.57 4.87 6.14
C PHE A 88 7.90 6.24 6.30
N SER A 89 8.65 7.24 6.78
CA SER A 89 8.20 8.63 6.68
C SER A 89 8.34 9.14 5.23
N PRO A 90 7.64 10.23 4.84
CA PRO A 90 7.84 10.84 3.52
C PRO A 90 9.29 11.25 3.24
N LEU A 91 10.05 11.64 4.28
CA LEU A 91 11.46 11.97 4.16
C LEU A 91 12.35 10.74 3.89
N GLN A 92 11.80 9.53 4.05
CA GLN A 92 12.49 8.26 3.82
C GLN A 92 11.98 7.57 2.55
N GLN A 93 11.39 8.31 1.61
CA GLN A 93 10.87 7.75 0.37
C GLN A 93 11.95 7.00 -0.43
N ASP A 94 13.16 7.55 -0.53
CA ASP A 94 14.25 6.87 -1.23
C ASP A 94 14.67 5.58 -0.54
N ALA A 95 14.65 5.56 0.79
CA ALA A 95 14.90 4.36 1.58
C ALA A 95 13.79 3.30 1.38
N ALA A 96 12.54 3.73 1.20
CA ALA A 96 11.43 2.83 0.88
C ALA A 96 11.62 2.17 -0.49
N LEU A 97 12.02 2.95 -1.51
CA LEU A 97 12.34 2.45 -2.85
C LEU A 97 13.54 1.48 -2.82
N SER A 98 14.62 1.85 -2.11
CA SER A 98 15.77 0.97 -1.92
C SER A 98 15.39 -0.34 -1.21
N TYR A 99 14.51 -0.27 -0.20
CA TYR A 99 14.00 -1.46 0.48
C TYR A 99 13.26 -2.38 -0.49
N LEU A 100 12.48 -1.82 -1.42
CA LEU A 100 11.79 -2.57 -2.47
C LEU A 100 12.73 -3.10 -3.57
N GLY A 101 14.00 -2.69 -3.58
CA GLY A 101 14.96 -3.09 -4.61
C GLY A 101 14.79 -2.35 -5.94
N VAL A 102 14.09 -1.22 -5.93
CA VAL A 102 13.96 -0.35 -7.12
C VAL A 102 15.32 0.24 -7.45
N THR A 103 15.77 0.06 -8.69
CA THR A 103 17.06 0.59 -9.16
C THR A 103 16.98 2.08 -9.41
N ASP A 104 18.12 2.77 -9.41
CA ASP A 104 18.17 4.22 -9.57
C ASP A 104 17.56 4.70 -10.91
N ASP A 105 17.69 3.90 -11.96
CA ASP A 105 17.10 4.16 -13.27
C ASP A 105 15.56 4.08 -13.27
N GLU A 106 14.98 3.19 -12.45
CA GLU A 106 13.54 2.99 -12.33
C GLU A 106 12.87 4.00 -11.39
N ARG A 107 13.63 4.63 -10.48
CA ARG A 107 13.05 5.50 -9.42
C ARG A 107 12.21 6.63 -9.99
N ALA A 108 12.70 7.29 -11.04
CA ALA A 108 12.02 8.43 -11.64
C ALA A 108 10.64 8.03 -12.20
N GLU A 109 10.58 6.89 -12.89
CA GLU A 109 9.34 6.35 -13.45
C GLU A 109 8.35 5.94 -12.36
N VAL A 110 8.82 5.21 -11.34
CA VAL A 110 8.00 4.79 -10.21
C VAL A 110 7.40 5.97 -9.47
N LEU A 111 8.17 7.03 -9.24
CA LEU A 111 7.70 8.23 -8.55
C LEU A 111 6.73 9.04 -9.41
N ALA A 112 7.00 9.17 -10.71
CA ALA A 112 6.09 9.85 -11.63
C ALA A 112 4.73 9.15 -11.68
N GLU A 113 4.73 7.81 -11.78
CA GLU A 113 3.49 7.04 -11.82
C GLU A 113 2.74 7.09 -10.48
N LEU A 114 3.46 7.06 -9.36
CA LEU A 114 2.84 7.22 -8.04
C LEU A 114 2.15 8.59 -7.90
N GLU A 115 2.79 9.67 -8.33
CA GLU A 115 2.18 11.00 -8.29
C GLU A 115 1.00 11.13 -9.25
N ARG A 116 1.04 10.47 -10.42
CA ARG A 116 -0.10 10.37 -11.33
C ARG A 116 -1.30 9.68 -10.65
N LEU A 117 -1.09 8.55 -9.96
CA LEU A 117 -2.13 7.84 -9.22
C LEU A 117 -2.72 8.69 -8.09
N ARG A 118 -1.88 9.47 -7.39
CA ARG A 118 -2.35 10.39 -6.34
C ARG A 118 -3.20 11.52 -6.88
N ALA A 119 -2.82 12.08 -8.03
CA ALA A 119 -3.59 13.13 -8.68
C ALA A 119 -4.99 12.65 -9.08
N LEU A 120 -5.11 11.41 -9.57
CA LEU A 120 -6.40 10.80 -9.90
C LEU A 120 -7.31 10.68 -8.66
N LEU A 121 -6.79 10.19 -7.54
CA LEU A 121 -7.57 10.11 -6.29
C LEU A 121 -8.02 11.49 -5.79
N GLY A 122 -7.18 12.51 -5.95
CA GLY A 122 -7.52 13.88 -5.61
C GLY A 122 -8.65 14.44 -6.49
N ALA A 123 -8.64 14.11 -7.79
CA ALA A 123 -9.66 14.53 -8.74
C ALA A 123 -11.01 13.83 -8.50
N GLU A 124 -11.02 12.52 -8.24
CA GLU A 124 -12.24 11.77 -7.89
C GLU A 124 -12.88 12.31 -6.61
N ALA A 125 -12.09 12.53 -5.55
CA ALA A 125 -12.57 13.12 -4.31
C ALA A 125 -13.09 14.56 -4.48
N ALA A 126 -12.72 15.28 -5.54
CA ALA A 126 -13.29 16.58 -5.87
C ALA A 126 -14.63 16.44 -6.62
N SER A 127 -14.77 15.41 -7.46
CA SER A 127 -16.00 15.14 -8.23
C SER A 127 -17.16 14.66 -7.36
N GLU A 128 -16.92 13.92 -6.28
CA GLU A 128 -17.97 13.44 -5.36
C GLU A 128 -18.54 14.54 -4.43
N ARG A 129 -17.98 15.75 -4.47
CA ARG A 129 -18.38 16.90 -3.63
C ARG A 129 -19.25 17.92 -4.35
N ILE A 130 -19.63 17.66 -5.61
CA ILE A 130 -20.52 18.49 -6.45
C ILE A 130 -21.84 17.76 -6.62
#